data_AF-A0A4R9XE21-F1
#
_entry.id   AF-A0A4R9XE21-F1
#
_cell.length_a   1.000
_cell.length_b   1.000
_cell.length_c   1.000
_cell.angle_alpha   90.00
_cell.angle_beta   90.00
_cell.angle_gamma   90.00
#
_symmetry.space_group_name_H-M   'P 1'
#
loop_
_entity.id
_entity.type
_entity.pdbx_description
1 polymer ?
#
loop_
_entity_poly.entity_id
_entity_poly.type
_entity_poly.pdbx_seq_one_letter_code
_entity_poly.pdbx_strand_id
1 'polypeptide(L)'
;MAASLLGNCNFVAMIAITVLSIIFQLLWGTIPDTSWLITVCERMLSGERLYSQIYETNPPFSVWLYMPPVAMGRMLGIAPEILVRAWTYLAALVGLSFSGVIVRRAGFPETASLLALGPAF
;
A
#
# COMPACT_ATOMS: atom_id res chain seq x y z
N MET A 1 24.80 1.89 24.39
CA MET A 1 25.06 0.65 23.63
C MET A 1 24.01 -0.40 24.04
N ALA A 2 22.77 -0.26 23.55
CA ALA A 2 21.67 -1.22 23.79
C ALA A 2 20.50 -1.00 22.81
N ALA A 3 20.77 -0.56 21.58
CA ALA A 3 19.75 -0.24 20.57
C ALA A 3 19.61 -1.32 19.47
N SER A 4 20.37 -2.43 19.56
CA SER A 4 20.51 -3.41 18.47
C SER A 4 19.55 -4.62 18.55
N LEU A 5 18.86 -4.83 19.68
CA LEU A 5 18.00 -6.01 19.86
C LEU A 5 16.51 -5.73 19.59
N LEU A 6 16.01 -4.53 19.93
CA LEU A 6 14.63 -4.10 19.63
C LEU A 6 14.37 -3.98 18.11
N GLY A 7 15.40 -3.63 17.33
CA GLY A 7 15.30 -3.57 15.87
C GLY A 7 15.05 -4.93 15.21
N ASN A 8 15.52 -6.02 15.80
CA ASN A 8 15.43 -7.35 15.18
C ASN A 8 14.01 -7.94 15.28
N CYS A 9 13.37 -7.86 16.45
CA CYS A 9 12.02 -8.41 16.63
C CYS A 9 10.96 -7.62 15.86
N ASN A 10 11.01 -6.29 15.87
CA ASN A 10 10.04 -5.46 15.14
C ASN A 10 10.19 -5.62 13.63
N PHE A 11 11.43 -5.68 13.13
CA PHE A 11 11.69 -5.94 11.72
C PHE A 11 11.22 -7.34 11.29
N VAL A 12 11.49 -8.37 12.10
CA VAL A 12 10.99 -9.73 11.86
C VAL A 12 9.46 -9.76 11.89
N ALA A 13 8.81 -9.06 12.83
CA ALA A 13 7.36 -8.97 12.88
C ALA A 13 6.78 -8.28 11.64
N MET A 14 7.36 -7.17 11.19
CA MET A 14 6.94 -6.49 9.96
C MET A 14 7.08 -7.41 8.74
N ILE A 15 8.20 -8.13 8.59
CA ILE A 15 8.37 -9.11 7.52
C ILE A 15 7.29 -10.20 7.61
N ALA A 16 7.10 -10.78 8.79
CA ALA A 16 6.13 -11.85 9.00
C ALA A 16 4.71 -11.41 8.65
N ILE A 17 4.29 -10.23 9.11
CA ILE A 17 2.97 -9.65 8.79
C ILE A 17 2.85 -9.38 7.29
N THR A 18 3.89 -8.85 6.65
CA THR A 18 3.87 -8.58 5.20
C THR A 18 3.76 -9.86 4.39
N VAL A 19 4.54 -10.89 4.73
CA VAL A 19 4.48 -12.21 4.08
C VAL A 19 3.11 -12.85 4.29
N LEU A 20 2.58 -12.80 5.51
CA LEU A 20 1.24 -13.31 5.82
C LEU A 20 0.17 -12.59 4.99
N SER A 21 0.26 -11.25 4.90
CA SER A 21 -0.66 -10.44 4.09
C SER A 21 -0.62 -10.84 2.62
N ILE A 22 0.59 -11.06 2.07
CA ILE A 22 0.77 -11.54 0.69
C ILE A 22 0.09 -12.90 0.50
N ILE A 23 0.30 -13.86 1.40
CA ILE A 23 -0.31 -15.19 1.32
C ILE A 23 -1.84 -15.08 1.31
N PHE A 24 -2.42 -14.34 2.26
CA PHE A 24 -3.88 -14.15 2.32
C PHE A 24 -4.42 -13.47 1.06
N GLN A 25 -3.73 -12.46 0.53
CA GLN A 25 -4.14 -11.79 -0.71
C GLN A 25 -4.11 -12.73 -1.92
N LEU A 26 -3.12 -13.64 -1.98
CA LEU A 26 -3.04 -14.64 -3.05
C LEU A 26 -4.20 -15.65 -2.99
N LEU A 27 -4.67 -15.99 -1.79
CA LEU A 27 -5.81 -16.89 -1.59
C LEU A 27 -7.14 -16.25 -1.99
N TRP A 28 -7.32 -14.95 -1.71
CA TRP A 28 -8.58 -14.24 -2.00
C TRP A 28 -8.68 -13.71 -3.42
N GLY A 29 -7.54 -13.50 -4.10
CA GLY A 29 -7.50 -12.93 -5.44
C GLY A 29 -7.76 -11.42 -5.44
N THR A 30 -8.22 -10.88 -6.57
CA THR A 30 -8.53 -9.45 -6.72
C THR A 30 -10.01 -9.21 -6.42
N ILE A 31 -10.29 -8.39 -5.41
CA ILE A 31 -11.66 -8.07 -5.00
C ILE A 31 -12.34 -7.10 -6.00
N PRO A 32 -13.68 -7.09 -6.07
CA PRO A 32 -14.42 -6.29 -7.04
C PRO A 32 -14.06 -4.80 -7.07
N ASP A 33 -13.88 -4.16 -5.91
CA ASP A 33 -13.55 -2.72 -5.84
C ASP A 33 -12.18 -2.42 -6.47
N THR A 34 -11.19 -3.29 -6.24
CA THR A 34 -9.86 -3.17 -6.85
C THR A 34 -9.92 -3.46 -8.35
N SER A 35 -10.63 -4.51 -8.76
CA SER A 35 -10.82 -4.84 -10.18
C SER A 35 -11.50 -3.69 -10.93
N TRP A 36 -12.50 -3.06 -10.31
CA TRP A 36 -13.20 -1.93 -10.90
C TRP A 36 -12.28 -0.73 -11.12
N LEU A 37 -11.49 -0.32 -10.11
CA LEU A 37 -10.54 0.79 -10.27
C LEU A 37 -9.45 0.49 -11.32
N ILE A 38 -9.02 -0.77 -11.44
CA ILE A 38 -8.14 -1.20 -12.54
C ILE A 38 -8.83 -0.99 -13.89
N THR A 39 -10.07 -1.47 -14.05
CA THR A 39 -10.85 -1.28 -15.29
C THR A 39 -11.07 0.19 -15.63
N VAL A 40 -11.39 1.04 -14.65
CA VAL A 40 -11.52 2.49 -14.84
C VAL A 40 -10.22 3.07 -15.39
N CYS A 41 -9.09 2.73 -14.79
CA CYS A 41 -7.77 3.15 -15.24
C CYS A 41 -7.45 2.68 -16.67
N GLU A 42 -7.74 1.43 -17.01
CA GLU A 42 -7.51 0.89 -18.35
C GLU A 42 -8.37 1.57 -19.42
N ARG A 43 -9.63 1.87 -19.11
CA ARG A 43 -10.53 2.65 -19.97
C ARG A 43 -10.01 4.08 -20.17
N MET A 44 -9.55 4.72 -19.11
CA MET A 44 -8.93 6.05 -19.20
C MET A 44 -7.67 6.05 -20.06
N LEU A 45 -6.77 5.07 -19.88
CA LEU A 45 -5.59 4.90 -20.72
C LEU A 45 -5.94 4.60 -22.18
N SER A 46 -7.14 4.10 -22.44
CA SER A 46 -7.68 3.85 -23.78
C SER A 46 -8.40 5.07 -24.38
N GLY A 47 -8.40 6.21 -23.69
CA GLY A 47 -8.88 7.50 -24.17
C GLY A 47 -10.25 7.91 -23.63
N GLU A 48 -10.88 7.11 -22.78
CA GLU A 48 -12.15 7.47 -22.15
C GLU A 48 -11.96 8.50 -21.03
N ARG A 49 -12.97 9.35 -20.83
CA ARG A 49 -12.95 10.41 -19.82
C ARG A 49 -13.72 10.01 -18.55
N LEU A 50 -13.05 10.13 -17.40
CA LEU A 50 -13.62 9.88 -16.08
C LEU A 50 -14.86 10.77 -15.82
N TYR A 51 -15.90 10.18 -15.22
CA TYR A 51 -17.20 10.79 -14.90
C TYR A 51 -18.10 11.16 -16.08
N SER A 52 -17.57 11.38 -17.28
CA SER A 52 -18.41 11.60 -18.48
C SER A 52 -18.71 10.32 -19.24
N GLN A 53 -17.77 9.39 -19.32
CA GLN A 53 -17.91 8.11 -20.04
C GLN A 53 -17.75 6.90 -19.12
N ILE A 54 -17.10 7.10 -17.98
CA ILE A 54 -16.88 6.10 -16.95
C ILE A 54 -17.58 6.58 -15.68
N TYR A 55 -18.60 5.85 -15.24
CA TYR A 55 -19.34 6.18 -14.03
C TYR A 55 -18.60 5.65 -12.80
N GLU A 56 -17.89 6.53 -12.11
CA GLU A 56 -17.23 6.27 -10.84
C GLU A 56 -17.90 7.12 -9.75
N THR A 57 -18.15 6.56 -8.57
CA THR A 57 -18.79 7.29 -7.47
C THR A 57 -17.78 7.88 -6.50
N ASN A 58 -16.59 7.31 -6.43
CA ASN A 58 -15.51 7.81 -5.59
C ASN A 58 -14.96 9.14 -6.15
N PRO A 59 -14.38 10.00 -5.29
CA PRO A 59 -13.61 11.16 -5.72
C PRO A 59 -12.43 10.75 -6.62
N PRO A 60 -11.93 11.65 -7.50
CA PRO A 60 -10.99 11.28 -8.56
C PRO A 60 -9.67 10.74 -8.05
N PHE A 61 -9.29 11.08 -6.82
CA PHE A 61 -8.02 10.67 -6.25
C PHE A 61 -7.89 9.15 -6.11
N SER A 62 -8.98 8.40 -5.88
CA SER A 62 -8.91 6.93 -5.84
C SER A 62 -8.42 6.36 -7.17
N VAL A 63 -8.92 6.88 -8.29
CA VAL A 63 -8.51 6.49 -9.64
C VAL A 63 -7.07 6.91 -9.89
N TRP A 64 -6.70 8.16 -9.59
CA TRP A 64 -5.34 8.64 -9.79
C TRP A 64 -4.29 7.91 -8.95
N LEU A 65 -4.67 7.38 -7.79
CA LEU A 65 -3.79 6.58 -6.95
C LEU A 65 -3.48 5.20 -7.58
N TYR A 66 -4.44 4.64 -8.32
CA TYR A 66 -4.31 3.38 -9.06
C TYR A 66 -3.69 3.58 -10.45
N MET A 67 -3.71 4.80 -10.97
CA MET A 67 -3.28 5.07 -12.32
C MET A 67 -1.81 4.69 -12.60
N PRO A 68 -0.83 5.00 -11.72
CA PRO A 68 0.57 4.64 -11.93
C PRO A 68 0.81 3.12 -12.08
N PRO A 69 0.40 2.24 -11.14
CA PRO A 69 0.64 0.81 -11.30
C PRO A 69 -0.07 0.20 -12.50
N VAL A 70 -1.27 0.68 -12.85
CA VAL A 70 -2.00 0.20 -14.04
C VAL A 70 -1.32 0.63 -15.34
N ALA A 71 -0.87 1.89 -15.43
CA ALA A 71 -0.12 2.39 -16.57
C ALA A 71 1.19 1.63 -16.76
N MET A 72 1.93 1.37 -15.67
CA MET A 72 3.13 0.53 -15.71
C MET A 72 2.83 -0.88 -16.19
N GLY A 73 1.71 -1.48 -15.76
CA GLY A 73 1.29 -2.83 -16.18
C GLY A 73 1.08 -2.88 -17.70
N ARG A 74 0.35 -1.90 -18.23
CA ARG A 74 0.14 -1.75 -19.67
C ARG A 74 1.44 -1.55 -20.44
N MET A 75 2.38 -0.74 -19.93
CA MET A 75 3.66 -0.49 -20.58
C MET A 75 4.58 -1.73 -20.58
N LEU A 76 4.55 -2.52 -19.52
CA LEU A 76 5.41 -3.70 -19.33
C LEU A 76 4.78 -5.00 -19.85
N GLY A 77 3.50 -4.98 -20.25
CA GLY A 77 2.76 -6.19 -20.61
C GLY A 77 2.52 -7.13 -19.43
N ILE A 78 2.50 -6.60 -18.20
CA ILE A 78 2.28 -7.34 -16.96
C ILE A 78 0.85 -7.11 -16.50
N ALA A 79 0.22 -8.14 -15.93
CA ALA A 79 -1.11 -8.04 -15.33
C ALA A 79 -1.14 -6.91 -14.26
N PRO A 80 -2.02 -5.90 -14.41
CA PRO A 80 -2.05 -4.73 -13.53
C PRO A 80 -2.32 -5.09 -12.06
N GLU A 81 -3.01 -6.20 -11.78
CA GLU A 81 -3.27 -6.70 -10.44
C GLU A 81 -1.98 -6.97 -9.65
N ILE A 82 -0.93 -7.46 -10.31
CA ILE A 82 0.36 -7.73 -9.68
C ILE A 82 0.98 -6.42 -9.21
N LEU A 83 1.00 -5.41 -10.08
CA LEU A 83 1.59 -4.11 -9.78
C LEU A 83 0.76 -3.31 -8.79
N VAL A 84 -0.57 -3.37 -8.86
CA VAL A 84 -1.45 -2.74 -7.87
C VAL A 84 -1.25 -3.35 -6.49
N ARG A 85 -1.13 -4.69 -6.38
CA ARG A 85 -0.82 -5.33 -5.09
C ARG A 85 0.53 -4.87 -4.54
N ALA A 86 1.58 -4.89 -5.37
CA ALA A 86 2.91 -4.42 -4.98
C ALA A 86 2.89 -2.95 -4.53
N TRP A 87 2.15 -2.10 -5.27
CA TRP A 87 1.96 -0.68 -4.96
C TRP A 87 1.28 -0.47 -3.61
N THR A 88 0.23 -1.24 -3.30
CA THR A 88 -0.46 -1.18 -2.01
C THR A 88 0.46 -1.56 -0.85
N TYR A 89 1.26 -2.63 -0.98
CA TYR A 89 2.23 -3.00 0.04
C TYR A 89 3.31 -1.93 0.24
N LEU A 90 3.81 -1.36 -0.86
CA LEU A 90 4.76 -0.26 -0.80
C LEU A 90 4.17 0.95 -0.05
N ALA A 91 2.95 1.36 -0.39
CA ALA A 91 2.27 2.48 0.26
C ALA A 91 2.07 2.22 1.77
N ALA A 92 1.68 1.00 2.15
CA ALA A 92 1.52 0.62 3.55
C ALA A 92 2.86 0.67 4.32
N LEU A 93 3.93 0.11 3.77
CA LEU A 93 5.26 0.10 4.40
C LEU A 93 5.85 1.51 4.51
N VAL A 94 5.67 2.35 3.48
CA VAL A 94 6.09 3.75 3.49
C VAL A 94 5.29 4.54 4.52
N GLY A 95 3.97 4.38 4.56
CA GLY A 95 3.10 5.04 5.53
C GLY A 95 3.43 4.65 6.97
N LEU A 96 3.73 3.38 7.21
CA LEU A 96 4.14 2.89 8.52
C LEU A 96 5.50 3.48 8.94
N SER A 97 6.48 3.44 8.05
CA SER A 97 7.82 4.01 8.28
C SER A 97 7.72 5.51 8.56
N PHE A 98 6.90 6.22 7.80
CA PHE A 98 6.66 7.65 7.97
C PHE A 98 6.00 7.96 9.31
N SER A 99 5.04 7.14 9.74
CA SER A 99 4.41 7.24 11.06
C SER A 99 5.45 7.07 12.18
N GLY A 100 6.36 6.10 12.06
CA GLY A 100 7.49 5.93 12.99
C GLY A 100 8.39 7.18 13.07
N VAL A 101 8.65 7.84 11.95
CA VAL A 101 9.40 9.12 11.94
C VAL A 101 8.64 10.22 12.68
N ILE A 102 7.32 10.34 12.49
CA ILE A 102 6.50 11.33 13.17
C ILE A 102 6.52 11.09 14.69
N VAL A 103 6.30 9.86 15.15
CA VAL A 103 6.28 9.50 16.57
C VAL A 103 7.63 9.79 17.24
N ARG A 104 8.74 9.52 16.54
CA ARG A 104 10.09 9.84 17.05
C ARG A 104 10.32 11.35 17.15
N ARG A 105 9.76 12.15 16.24
CA ARG A 105 9.90 13.61 16.25
C ARG A 105 8.94 14.34 17.18
N ALA A 106 7.80 13.73 17.50
CA ALA A 106 6.78 14.35 18.35
C ALA A 106 7.24 14.53 19.81
N GLY A 107 8.27 13.80 20.25
CA GLY A 107 8.88 13.99 21.57
C GLY A 107 7.96 13.59 22.74
N PHE A 108 7.02 12.67 22.51
CA PHE A 108 6.15 12.20 23.58
C PHE A 108 6.97 11.51 24.69
N PRO A 109 6.67 11.75 25.98
CA PRO A 109 7.27 11.01 27.09
C PRO A 109 7.12 9.49 26.92
N GLU A 110 6.01 9.08 26.32
CA GLU A 110 5.64 7.69 26.05
C GLU A 110 6.30 7.13 24.80
N THR A 111 7.07 7.90 24.01
CA THR A 111 7.68 7.43 22.75
C THR A 111 8.53 6.17 22.97
N ALA A 112 9.28 6.08 24.07
CA ALA A 112 10.03 4.88 24.42
C ALA A 112 9.13 3.67 24.69
N SER A 113 8.01 3.87 25.38
CA SER A 113 7.01 2.84 25.65
C SER A 113 6.24 2.43 24.38
N LEU A 114 5.87 3.38 23.52
CA LEU A 114 5.18 3.12 22.25
C LEU A 114 6.06 2.35 21.26
N LEU A 115 7.35 2.68 21.21
CA LEU A 115 8.35 1.95 20.41
C LEU A 115 8.65 0.55 21.01
N ALA A 116 8.54 0.40 22.33
CA ALA A 116 8.76 -0.88 23.02
C ALA A 116 7.52 -1.80 22.99
N LEU A 117 6.31 -1.25 22.90
CA LEU A 117 5.05 -1.99 22.92
C LEU A 117 4.55 -2.38 21.52
N GLY A 118 5.08 -1.77 20.45
CA GLY A 118 4.57 -1.95 19.09
C GLY A 118 5.53 -2.72 18.19
N PRO A 119 5.05 -3.70 17.40
CA PRO A 119 5.85 -4.33 16.33
C PRO A 119 6.11 -3.40 15.12
N ALA A 120 5.75 -2.12 15.19
CA ALA A 120 5.42 -1.30 14.02
C ALA A 120 5.86 0.19 14.10
N PHE A 121 6.86 0.55 14.90
CA PHE A 121 7.43 1.93 14.91
C PHE A 121 8.96 1.95 14.94
#